data_AF-A0A927PQ06-F1
#
_entry.id   AF-A0A927PQ06-F1
#
_cell.length_a   1.000
_cell.length_b   1.000
_cell.length_c   1.000
_cell.angle_alpha   90.00
_cell.angle_beta   90.00
_cell.angle_gamma   90.00
#
_symmetry.space_group_name_H-M   'P 1'
#
loop_
_entity.id
_entity.type
_entity.pdbx_description
1 polymer ?
#
loop_
_entity_poly.entity_id
_entity_poly.type
_entity_poly.pdbx_seq_one_letter_code
_entity_poly.pdbx_strand_id
1 'polypeptide(L)'
;MKTITALAAMMLLYACGSEPSNGSEAVAAAANDTPTAPAEEKTRVEELAGNWRVVGVRVAPGPVQAVSDDDPALMGAVLSISPERLAWKPHEGGFFTDTCLAPQIGPDDSIGCAEGRFGPPEAHLVSEGVQIKLDWYDGAILTLSRQ
;
A
#
# COMPACT_ATOMS: atom_id res chain seq x y z
N MET A 1 -34.90 -16.60 -3.53
CA MET A 1 -36.03 -15.72 -3.89
C MET A 1 -35.65 -14.33 -3.36
N LYS A 2 -35.30 -13.38 -4.24
CA LYS A 2 -36.19 -12.28 -4.71
C LYS A 2 -36.76 -11.49 -3.51
N THR A 3 -36.63 -10.18 -3.33
CA THR A 3 -36.26 -9.02 -4.16
C THR A 3 -36.33 -7.80 -3.20
N ILE A 4 -35.47 -6.78 -3.33
CA ILE A 4 -35.77 -5.40 -3.81
C ILE A 4 -36.93 -4.75 -3.02
N THR A 5 -36.82 -3.58 -2.41
CA THR A 5 -36.94 -2.29 -3.12
C THR A 5 -36.74 -1.13 -2.15
N ALA A 6 -35.99 -0.13 -2.59
CA ALA A 6 -35.77 1.13 -1.93
C ALA A 6 -36.76 2.21 -2.39
N LEU A 7 -36.95 3.20 -1.50
CA LEU A 7 -37.21 4.62 -1.75
C LEU A 7 -38.55 5.05 -2.40
N ALA A 8 -39.27 5.90 -1.66
CA ALA A 8 -40.21 6.87 -2.22
C ALA A 8 -39.69 8.29 -1.94
N ALA A 9 -39.63 9.07 -3.01
CA ALA A 9 -39.17 10.45 -3.12
C ALA A 9 -40.20 11.47 -2.62
N MET A 10 -39.76 12.71 -2.35
CA MET A 10 -40.69 13.84 -2.32
C MET A 10 -40.04 15.15 -2.81
N MET A 11 -40.61 15.63 -3.92
CA MET A 11 -40.92 17.02 -4.30
C MET A 11 -39.80 18.06 -4.42
N LEU A 12 -39.73 18.73 -5.59
CA LEU A 12 -40.49 19.97 -5.77
C LEU A 12 -40.63 20.41 -7.24
N LEU A 13 -41.67 21.21 -7.44
CA LEU A 13 -42.39 21.66 -8.63
C LEU A 13 -41.61 22.57 -9.61
N TYR A 14 -41.94 22.50 -10.92
CA TYR A 14 -41.97 23.68 -11.81
C TYR A 14 -43.02 23.49 -12.93
N ALA A 15 -43.72 24.57 -13.27
CA ALA A 15 -44.94 24.57 -14.08
C ALA A 15 -44.75 25.07 -15.53
N CYS A 16 -45.56 24.46 -16.42
CA CYS A 16 -46.26 24.95 -17.62
C CYS A 16 -45.54 25.74 -18.75
N GLY A 17 -45.57 25.19 -19.98
CA GLY A 17 -45.42 25.97 -21.21
C GLY A 17 -45.18 25.18 -22.52
N SER A 18 -46.27 24.88 -23.23
CA SER A 18 -46.41 24.82 -24.72
C SER A 18 -45.73 23.71 -25.54
N GLU A 19 -46.54 22.77 -26.04
CA GLU A 19 -46.22 21.80 -27.12
C GLU A 19 -46.17 22.47 -28.50
N PRO A 20 -45.38 21.93 -29.44
CA PRO A 20 -46.00 21.42 -30.66
C PRO A 20 -45.54 20.00 -31.03
N SER A 21 -46.44 19.31 -31.72
CA SER A 21 -46.36 17.92 -32.15
C SER A 21 -45.42 17.72 -33.36
N ASN A 22 -44.94 16.47 -33.46
CA ASN A 22 -44.65 15.70 -34.68
C ASN A 22 -43.17 15.42 -35.04
N GLY A 23 -42.78 14.14 -34.95
CA GLY A 23 -41.99 13.45 -35.99
C GLY A 23 -40.46 13.39 -35.88
N SER A 24 -39.97 12.22 -35.47
CA SER A 24 -38.73 11.54 -35.93
C SER A 24 -37.34 12.06 -35.56
N GLU A 25 -36.49 11.06 -35.24
CA GLU A 25 -35.03 11.03 -35.19
C GLU A 25 -34.31 11.44 -33.89
N ALA A 26 -33.74 10.40 -33.27
CA ALA A 26 -32.74 10.49 -32.23
C ALA A 26 -31.38 10.90 -32.80
N VAL A 27 -30.69 11.82 -32.11
CA VAL A 27 -29.27 11.66 -31.74
C VAL A 27 -28.97 12.56 -30.54
N ALA A 28 -28.49 11.94 -29.48
CA ALA A 28 -28.03 12.55 -28.25
C ALA A 28 -26.70 13.29 -28.43
N ALA A 29 -26.52 14.42 -27.74
CA ALA A 29 -25.28 14.81 -27.07
C ALA A 29 -25.50 16.11 -26.28
N ALA A 30 -26.17 16.02 -25.14
CA ALA A 30 -25.92 17.00 -24.08
C ALA A 30 -24.53 16.68 -23.50
N ALA A 31 -23.61 17.63 -23.61
CA ALA A 31 -22.31 17.54 -22.96
C ALA A 31 -22.53 17.55 -21.44
N ASN A 32 -22.46 16.37 -20.81
CA ASN A 32 -22.34 16.28 -19.37
C ASN A 32 -20.87 16.56 -19.00
N ASP A 33 -20.58 17.80 -18.61
CA ASP A 33 -19.45 18.13 -17.75
C ASP A 33 -19.62 17.36 -16.44
N THR A 34 -19.05 16.16 -16.40
CA THR A 34 -18.92 15.38 -15.18
C THR A 34 -17.72 15.93 -14.43
N PRO A 35 -17.85 16.38 -13.16
CA PRO A 35 -16.70 16.74 -12.34
C PRO A 35 -15.79 15.51 -12.28
N THR A 36 -14.61 15.62 -12.88
CA THR A 36 -13.57 14.60 -12.76
C THR A 36 -13.18 14.57 -11.29
N ALA A 37 -13.57 13.51 -10.58
CA ALA A 37 -13.11 13.27 -9.23
C ALA A 37 -11.57 13.23 -9.25
N PRO A 38 -10.89 13.87 -8.28
CA PRO A 38 -9.44 13.80 -8.20
C PRO A 38 -9.04 12.32 -8.09
N ALA A 39 -8.07 11.92 -8.90
CA ALA A 39 -7.48 10.59 -8.78
C ALA A 39 -6.91 10.44 -7.37
N GLU A 40 -7.27 9.37 -6.67
CA GLU A 40 -6.67 9.05 -5.38
C GLU A 40 -5.18 8.78 -5.59
N GLU A 41 -4.32 9.57 -4.94
CA GLU A 41 -2.89 9.32 -4.94
C GLU A 41 -2.61 8.05 -4.13
N LYS A 42 -1.76 7.18 -4.68
CA LYS A 42 -1.36 5.96 -3.99
C LYS A 42 -0.58 6.33 -2.75
N THR A 43 -0.90 5.67 -1.65
CA THR A 43 -0.09 5.72 -0.44
C THR A 43 1.26 5.05 -0.69
N ARG A 44 2.26 5.40 0.11
CA ARG A 44 3.59 4.80 0.03
C ARG A 44 3.59 3.28 0.19
N VAL A 45 2.68 2.75 1.02
CA VAL A 45 2.51 1.30 1.19
C VAL A 45 2.00 0.65 -0.09
N GLU A 46 1.05 1.28 -0.79
CA GLU A 46 0.52 0.78 -2.06
C GLU A 46 1.55 0.84 -3.19
N GLU A 47 2.41 1.86 -3.21
CA GLU A 47 3.55 1.93 -4.14
C GLU A 47 4.52 0.75 -3.94
N LEU A 48 4.77 0.40 -2.67
CA LEU A 48 5.72 -0.64 -2.30
C LEU A 48 5.10 -2.03 -2.22
N ALA A 49 3.78 -2.15 -2.36
CA ALA A 49 3.06 -3.40 -2.23
C ALA A 49 3.64 -4.49 -3.16
N GLY A 50 3.89 -5.67 -2.60
CA GLY A 50 4.55 -6.77 -3.29
C GLY A 50 5.44 -7.61 -2.38
N ASN A 51 6.26 -8.45 -3.01
CA ASN A 51 7.21 -9.31 -2.32
C ASN A 51 8.63 -8.83 -2.59
N TRP A 52 9.43 -8.70 -1.55
CA TRP A 52 10.78 -8.16 -1.60
C TRP A 52 11.74 -9.14 -0.97
N ARG A 53 12.73 -9.61 -1.73
CA ARG A 53 13.73 -10.56 -1.28
C ARG A 53 14.95 -9.83 -0.76
N VAL A 54 15.47 -10.20 0.41
CA VAL A 54 16.80 -9.78 0.85
C VAL A 54 17.86 -10.36 -0.10
N VAL A 55 18.58 -9.46 -0.77
CA VAL A 55 19.66 -9.78 -1.71
C VAL A 55 21.03 -9.29 -1.24
N GLY A 56 21.07 -8.58 -0.11
CA GLY A 56 22.31 -8.23 0.56
C GLY A 56 22.08 -7.77 1.99
N VAL A 57 23.08 -7.98 2.84
CA VAL A 57 23.13 -7.43 4.20
C VAL A 57 24.45 -6.69 4.37
N ARG A 58 24.37 -5.49 4.93
CA ARG A 58 25.54 -4.74 5.39
C ARG A 58 25.39 -4.42 6.85
N VAL A 59 26.49 -4.42 7.60
CA VAL A 59 26.46 -4.11 9.03
C VAL A 59 27.13 -2.77 9.28
N ALA A 60 26.38 -1.82 9.84
CA ALA A 60 26.94 -0.55 10.27
C ALA A 60 27.90 -0.78 11.47
N PRO A 61 29.01 -0.02 11.59
CA PRO A 61 29.88 -0.12 12.75
C PRO A 61 29.13 0.17 14.05
N GLY A 62 29.25 -0.70 15.04
CA GLY A 62 28.56 -0.57 16.32
C GLY A 62 29.22 -1.38 17.43
N PRO A 63 28.81 -1.18 18.69
CA PRO A 63 29.38 -1.87 19.84
C PRO A 63 28.96 -3.34 19.96
N VAL A 64 27.86 -3.73 19.30
CA VAL A 64 27.32 -5.10 19.26
C VAL A 64 27.23 -5.53 17.80
N GLN A 65 27.72 -6.72 17.49
CA GLN A 65 27.72 -7.27 16.13
C GLN A 65 27.27 -8.73 16.18
N ALA A 66 25.95 -8.95 16.22
CA ALA A 66 25.33 -10.28 16.19
C ALA A 66 25.05 -10.77 14.76
N VAL A 67 25.14 -9.86 13.80
CA VAL A 67 24.91 -10.07 12.37
C VAL A 67 26.21 -9.81 11.59
N SER A 68 26.34 -10.46 10.44
CA SER A 68 27.48 -10.33 9.54
C SER A 68 27.07 -9.80 8.17
N ASP A 69 28.04 -9.35 7.37
CA ASP A 69 27.76 -9.01 5.97
C ASP A 69 27.24 -10.25 5.23
N ASP A 70 26.16 -10.05 4.48
CA ASP A 70 25.42 -11.11 3.77
C ASP A 70 25.08 -12.32 4.66
N ASP A 71 24.66 -12.04 5.90
CA ASP A 71 24.34 -13.04 6.92
C ASP A 71 23.37 -14.13 6.39
N PRO A 72 23.75 -15.41 6.41
CA PRO A 72 22.90 -16.50 5.92
C PRO A 72 21.54 -16.60 6.62
N ALA A 73 21.43 -16.12 7.86
CA ALA A 73 20.18 -16.12 8.60
C ALA A 73 19.19 -15.04 8.13
N LEU A 74 19.64 -14.08 7.33
CA LEU A 74 18.81 -12.99 6.78
C LEU A 74 18.69 -13.10 5.25
N MET A 75 19.73 -13.59 4.59
CA MET A 75 19.78 -13.70 3.14
C MET A 75 18.66 -14.55 2.56
N GLY A 76 18.04 -14.05 1.48
CA GLY A 76 16.96 -14.72 0.80
C GLY A 76 15.59 -14.63 1.49
N ALA A 77 15.51 -14.06 2.70
CA ALA A 77 14.24 -13.78 3.38
C ALA A 77 13.34 -12.91 2.50
N VAL A 78 12.03 -13.08 2.62
CA VAL A 78 11.05 -12.38 1.78
C VAL A 78 10.11 -11.55 2.65
N LEU A 79 10.16 -10.24 2.47
CA LEU A 79 9.21 -9.30 3.05
C LEU A 79 7.98 -9.20 2.16
N SER A 80 6.80 -9.36 2.74
CA SER A 80 5.51 -9.11 2.11
C SER A 80 5.00 -7.76 2.57
N ILE A 81 4.70 -6.87 1.62
CA ILE A 81 4.14 -5.54 1.87
C ILE A 81 2.74 -5.48 1.22
N SER A 82 1.73 -5.13 2.00
CA SER A 82 0.38 -4.79 1.50
C SER A 82 -0.27 -3.74 2.40
N PRO A 83 -1.36 -3.08 1.95
CA PRO A 83 -2.12 -2.14 2.77
C PRO A 83 -2.63 -2.73 4.09
N GLU A 84 -2.81 -4.05 4.16
CA GLU A 84 -3.34 -4.75 5.32
C GLU A 84 -2.23 -5.28 6.23
N ARG A 85 -1.07 -5.64 5.68
CA ARG A 85 -0.03 -6.34 6.43
C ARG A 85 1.38 -6.12 5.88
N LEU A 86 2.29 -5.78 6.78
CA LEU A 86 3.73 -5.85 6.59
C LEU A 86 4.29 -6.97 7.46
N ALA A 87 4.86 -8.00 6.84
CA ALA A 87 5.42 -9.14 7.56
C ALA A 87 6.40 -9.94 6.70
N TRP A 88 7.35 -10.58 7.37
CA TRP A 88 8.21 -11.57 6.75
C TRP A 88 7.43 -12.85 6.43
N LYS A 89 7.76 -13.47 5.31
CA LYS A 89 7.32 -14.83 4.98
C LYS A 89 8.18 -15.86 5.71
N PRO A 90 7.65 -17.06 5.98
CA PRO A 90 8.46 -18.17 6.47
C PRO A 90 9.68 -18.43 5.58
N HIS A 91 10.84 -18.66 6.18
CA HIS A 91 12.07 -18.99 5.46
C HIS A 91 12.93 -19.96 6.29
N GLU A 92 13.80 -20.73 5.64
CA GLU A 92 14.60 -21.79 6.29
C GLU A 92 15.81 -21.27 7.08
N GLY A 93 16.15 -19.98 6.96
CA GLY A 93 17.36 -19.39 7.57
C GLY A 93 17.16 -18.78 8.96
N GLY A 94 15.93 -18.64 9.45
CA GLY A 94 15.63 -17.86 10.65
C GLY A 94 14.15 -17.72 10.94
N PHE A 95 13.83 -17.07 12.06
CA PHE A 95 12.46 -16.78 12.47
C PHE A 95 12.29 -15.28 12.66
N PHE A 96 11.67 -14.64 11.67
CA PHE A 96 11.09 -13.33 11.87
C PHE A 96 9.63 -13.50 12.30
N THR A 97 9.28 -12.92 13.45
CA THR A 97 7.92 -13.00 14.00
C THR A 97 7.18 -11.67 13.91
N ASP A 98 7.88 -10.62 13.48
CA ASP A 98 7.34 -9.29 13.28
C ASP A 98 6.13 -9.31 12.35
N THR A 99 5.05 -8.67 12.79
CA THR A 99 3.82 -8.48 12.02
C THR A 99 3.25 -7.12 12.37
N CYS A 100 2.99 -6.35 11.33
CA CYS A 100 2.42 -5.02 11.39
C CYS A 100 1.14 -5.00 10.57
N LEU A 101 0.01 -4.77 11.23
CA LEU A 101 -1.30 -4.68 10.61
C LEU A 101 -1.62 -3.23 10.27
N ALA A 102 -2.22 -3.05 9.09
CA ALA A 102 -2.45 -1.75 8.47
C ALA A 102 -1.18 -0.86 8.54
N PRO A 103 -0.07 -1.29 7.92
CA PRO A 103 1.17 -0.54 7.95
C PRO A 103 1.01 0.85 7.36
N GLN A 104 1.83 1.78 7.83
CA GLN A 104 1.95 3.13 7.33
C GLN A 104 3.43 3.43 7.17
N ILE A 105 3.83 4.01 6.05
CA ILE A 105 5.20 4.52 5.86
C ILE A 105 5.12 6.03 5.93
N GLY A 106 5.81 6.61 6.93
CA GLY A 106 5.87 8.04 7.16
C GLY A 106 6.62 8.79 6.06
N PRO A 107 6.55 10.13 6.04
CA PRO A 107 7.29 10.96 5.08
C PRO A 107 8.81 10.87 5.24
N ASP A 108 9.29 10.36 6.38
CA ASP A 108 10.68 10.07 6.71
C ASP A 108 11.03 8.59 6.53
N ASP A 109 10.19 7.82 5.83
CA ASP A 109 10.32 6.37 5.63
C ASP A 109 10.20 5.52 6.91
N SER A 110 9.78 6.12 8.05
CA SER A 110 9.52 5.39 9.29
C SER A 110 8.33 4.42 9.16
N ILE A 111 8.43 3.26 9.80
CA ILE A 111 7.39 2.22 9.75
C ILE A 111 6.45 2.37 10.94
N GLY A 112 5.19 2.71 10.67
CA GLY A 112 4.09 2.73 11.63
C GLY A 112 3.16 1.52 11.46
N CYS A 113 2.54 1.08 12.57
CA CYS A 113 1.56 -0.01 12.60
C CYS A 113 0.33 0.43 13.35
N ALA A 114 -0.87 0.14 12.83
CA ALA A 114 -2.09 0.28 13.62
C ALA A 114 -2.13 -0.75 14.75
N GLU A 115 -1.67 -1.97 14.46
CA GLU A 115 -1.52 -3.05 15.45
C GLU A 115 -0.25 -3.87 15.16
N GLY A 116 0.38 -4.37 16.23
CA GLY A 116 1.60 -5.16 16.15
C GLY A 116 2.85 -4.30 16.14
N ARG A 117 3.94 -4.86 15.59
CA ARG A 117 5.25 -4.20 15.48
C ARG A 117 6.01 -4.80 14.31
N PHE A 118 6.81 -3.97 13.65
CA PHE A 118 7.74 -4.44 12.64
C PHE A 118 9.12 -3.83 12.82
N GLY A 119 10.09 -4.67 13.15
CA GLY A 119 11.48 -4.24 13.29
C GLY A 119 11.77 -3.42 14.54
N PRO A 120 13.00 -2.89 14.63
CA PRO A 120 13.38 -1.97 15.70
C PRO A 120 12.61 -0.64 15.60
N PRO A 121 12.48 0.12 16.71
CA PRO A 121 11.79 1.42 16.70
C PRO A 121 12.30 2.44 15.67
N GLU A 122 13.57 2.32 15.30
CA GLU A 122 14.28 3.15 14.32
C GLU A 122 14.28 2.55 12.90
N ALA A 123 13.46 1.54 12.61
CA ALA A 123 13.39 0.95 11.29
C ALA A 123 12.84 1.95 10.26
N HIS A 124 13.64 2.24 9.24
CA HIS A 124 13.23 2.99 8.05
C HIS A 124 13.24 2.09 6.82
N LEU A 125 12.22 2.26 5.98
CA LEU A 125 12.05 1.52 4.72
C LEU A 125 12.21 2.48 3.55
N VAL A 126 13.47 2.69 3.15
CA VAL A 126 13.84 3.67 2.13
C VAL A 126 13.82 3.01 0.75
N SER A 127 13.14 3.63 -0.21
CA SER A 127 13.16 3.15 -1.60
C SER A 127 14.27 3.83 -2.40
N GLU A 128 15.17 3.03 -2.95
CA GLU A 128 16.27 3.47 -3.80
C GLU A 128 16.12 2.86 -5.20
N GLY A 129 15.35 3.54 -6.05
CA GLY A 129 15.07 3.08 -7.40
C GLY A 129 14.27 1.78 -7.41
N VAL A 130 14.91 0.67 -7.79
CA VAL A 130 14.28 -0.66 -7.89
C VAL A 130 14.50 -1.52 -6.64
N GLN A 131 15.17 -0.99 -5.63
CA GLN A 131 15.48 -1.67 -4.39
C GLN A 131 14.90 -0.92 -3.20
N ILE A 132 14.76 -1.64 -2.10
CA ILE A 132 14.46 -1.08 -0.79
C ILE A 132 15.67 -1.31 0.11
N LYS A 133 16.03 -0.30 0.90
CA LYS A 133 16.88 -0.47 2.07
C LYS A 133 16.00 -0.46 3.32
N LEU A 134 16.27 -1.40 4.22
CA LEU A 134 15.59 -1.52 5.49
C LEU A 134 16.62 -1.53 6.61
N ASP A 135 16.57 -0.51 7.47
CA ASP A 135 17.31 -0.53 8.72
C ASP A 135 16.72 -1.60 9.64
N TRP A 136 17.59 -2.43 10.21
CA TRP A 136 17.21 -3.62 10.95
C TRP A 136 18.02 -3.78 12.23
N TYR A 137 17.67 -4.80 13.02
CA TYR A 137 18.31 -5.07 14.29
C TYR A 137 19.83 -5.22 14.18
N ASP A 138 20.53 -4.90 15.27
CA ASP A 138 21.99 -5.01 15.41
C ASP A 138 22.78 -4.23 14.35
N GLY A 139 22.20 -3.13 13.84
CA GLY A 139 22.83 -2.27 12.84
C GLY A 139 22.88 -2.88 11.44
N ALA A 140 22.13 -3.96 11.18
CA ALA A 140 21.98 -4.49 9.83
C ALA A 140 21.21 -3.50 8.96
N ILE A 141 21.68 -3.33 7.73
CA ILE A 141 20.97 -2.66 6.64
C ILE A 141 20.70 -3.72 5.59
N LEU A 142 19.43 -4.06 5.42
CA LEU A 142 18.98 -5.05 4.46
C LEU A 142 18.75 -4.39 3.12
N THR A 143 19.32 -4.95 2.07
CA THR A 143 19.02 -4.56 0.70
C THR A 143 18.03 -5.56 0.12
N LEU A 144 16.87 -5.09 -0.30
CA LEU A 144 15.81 -5.92 -0.85
C LEU A 144 15.51 -5.59 -2.31
N SER A 145 15.33 -6.63 -3.13
CA SER A 145 14.87 -6.49 -4.52
C SER A 145 13.46 -7.05 -4.66
N ARG A 146 12.66 -6.44 -5.53
CA ARG A 146 11.34 -6.96 -5.88
C ARG A 146 11.44 -8.34 -6.52
N GLN A 147 10.51 -9.24 -6.18
CA GLN A 147 10.35 -10.57 -6.78
C GLN A 147 9.40 -10.56 -7.97
#